data_AF-A0A957KH72-F1
#
_entry.id   AF-A0A957KH72-F1
#
_cell.length_a   1.000
_cell.length_b   1.000
_cell.length_c   1.000
_cell.angle_alpha   90.00
_cell.angle_beta   90.00
_cell.angle_gamma   90.00
#
_symmetry.space_group_name_H-M   'P 1'
#
loop_
_entity.id
_entity.type
_entity.pdbx_description
1 polymer ?
#
loop_
_entity_poly.entity_id
_entity_poly.type
_entity_poly.pdbx_seq_one_letter_code
_entity_poly.pdbx_strand_id
1 'polypeptide(L)'
;MAAKPAILFEETTTVVEQMAWPTDWAALFGREAPLIVEIGFGGGGFLVDLAQRRPDANIIGLEISRPALQKVALKLHKRGMEHVRLVQGGGLQLLWCCLAPDSLAEIYVNFSDPWP
;
A
#
# COMPACT_ATOMS: atom_id res chain seq x y z
N MET A 1 4.65 -6.36 33.49
CA MET A 1 3.44 -6.89 32.82
C MET A 1 3.55 -6.51 31.34
N ALA A 2 4.13 -7.39 30.52
CA ALA A 2 4.44 -7.06 29.12
C ALA A 2 3.15 -7.16 28.29
N ALA A 3 2.71 -6.03 27.73
CA ALA A 3 1.58 -6.00 26.82
C ALA A 3 1.99 -6.62 25.47
N LYS A 4 1.25 -7.67 25.11
CA LYS A 4 1.24 -8.49 23.89
C LYS A 4 1.76 -7.78 22.60
N PRO A 5 2.70 -8.36 21.83
CA PRO A 5 2.90 -7.95 20.46
C PRO A 5 1.74 -8.54 19.64
N ALA A 6 0.91 -7.69 19.05
CA ALA A 6 -0.15 -8.13 18.15
C ALA A 6 0.21 -7.70 16.73
N ILE A 7 1.05 -8.49 16.07
CA ILE A 7 1.11 -8.57 14.61
C ILE A 7 1.06 -10.05 14.27
N LEU A 8 -0.02 -10.47 13.61
CA LEU A 8 -0.10 -11.75 12.91
C LEU A 8 -0.70 -11.48 11.53
N PHE A 9 0.16 -11.29 10.54
CA PHE A 9 -0.15 -11.48 9.13
C PHE A 9 1.09 -12.07 8.48
N GLU A 10 1.15 -13.40 8.37
CA GLU A 10 2.18 -14.08 7.59
C GLU A 10 1.80 -14.17 6.09
N GLU A 11 2.81 -13.79 5.31
CA GLU A 11 3.25 -14.22 3.97
C GLU A 11 2.73 -13.63 2.65
N THR A 12 1.62 -12.91 2.51
CA THR A 12 1.26 -12.41 1.14
C THR A 12 0.82 -10.96 1.02
N THR A 13 0.48 -10.27 2.10
CA THR A 13 0.20 -8.83 2.06
C THR A 13 0.95 -8.13 3.19
N THR A 14 2.10 -7.54 2.87
CA THR A 14 2.88 -6.78 3.85
C THR A 14 2.19 -5.45 4.13
N VAL A 15 1.82 -5.26 5.40
CA VAL A 15 1.50 -3.94 5.95
C VAL A 15 2.80 -3.31 6.40
N VAL A 16 3.15 -2.16 5.82
CA VAL A 16 4.42 -1.51 6.09
C VAL A 16 4.22 -0.42 7.14
N GLU A 17 4.58 -0.71 8.39
CA GLU A 17 4.49 0.25 9.52
C GLU A 17 5.80 1.02 9.75
N GLN A 18 6.95 0.48 9.30
CA GLN A 18 8.26 1.13 9.39
C GLN A 18 9.04 0.91 8.09
N MET A 19 9.51 2.00 7.47
CA MET A 19 10.17 2.01 6.17
C MET A 19 11.56 2.63 6.26
N ALA A 20 12.54 2.08 5.54
CA ALA A 20 13.83 2.73 5.32
C ALA A 20 13.70 3.85 4.27
N TRP A 21 14.43 4.95 4.44
CA TRP A 21 14.28 6.16 3.62
C TRP A 21 15.60 6.46 2.87
N PRO A 22 15.63 6.47 1.53
CA PRO A 22 14.54 6.07 0.61
C PRO A 22 14.29 4.55 0.63
N THR A 23 13.07 4.14 0.26
CA THR A 23 12.67 2.73 0.28
C THR A 23 13.05 2.03 -1.01
N ASP A 24 13.69 0.86 -0.92
CA ASP A 24 13.85 -0.04 -2.05
C ASP A 24 12.57 -0.86 -2.28
N TRP A 25 11.69 -0.33 -3.13
CA TRP A 25 10.43 -0.99 -3.47
C TRP A 25 10.63 -2.28 -4.25
N ALA A 26 11.62 -2.33 -5.16
CA ALA A 26 11.88 -3.55 -5.93
C ALA A 26 12.25 -4.70 -4.99
N ALA A 27 13.08 -4.44 -3.98
CA ALA A 27 13.39 -5.41 -2.94
C ALA A 27 12.17 -5.81 -2.11
N LEU A 28 11.30 -4.87 -1.70
CA LEU A 28 10.08 -5.16 -0.92
C LEU A 28 9.04 -5.99 -1.70
N PHE A 29 8.95 -5.80 -3.00
CA PHE A 29 8.10 -6.60 -3.89
C PHE A 29 8.78 -7.87 -4.39
N GLY A 30 10.11 -8.00 -4.24
CA GLY A 30 10.91 -9.10 -4.78
C GLY A 30 10.99 -9.11 -6.31
N ARG A 31 10.63 -7.99 -6.97
CA ARG A 31 10.64 -7.85 -8.43
C ARG A 31 10.71 -6.39 -8.88
N GLU A 32 11.26 -6.18 -10.06
CA GLU A 32 11.15 -4.92 -10.79
C GLU A 32 9.89 -4.92 -11.67
N ALA A 33 9.05 -3.90 -11.50
CA ALA A 33 7.81 -3.70 -12.22
C ALA A 33 7.37 -2.23 -12.09
N PRO A 34 6.49 -1.73 -12.98
CA PRO A 34 5.90 -0.39 -12.84
C PRO A 34 5.32 -0.18 -11.44
N LEU A 35 5.73 0.91 -10.78
CA LEU A 35 5.26 1.22 -9.43
C LEU A 35 4.05 2.16 -9.51
N ILE A 36 2.93 1.72 -8.94
CA ILE A 36 1.65 2.44 -8.95
C ILE A 36 1.26 2.72 -7.50
N VAL A 37 0.77 3.95 -7.23
CA VAL A 37 0.29 4.34 -5.90
C VAL A 37 -1.18 4.75 -5.98
N GLU A 38 -1.99 4.25 -5.05
CA GLU A 38 -3.29 4.85 -4.72
C GLU A 38 -3.20 5.54 -3.35
N ILE A 39 -3.56 6.82 -3.29
CA ILE A 39 -3.65 7.60 -2.06
C ILE A 39 -5.10 7.63 -1.58
N GLY A 40 -5.33 7.17 -0.35
CA GLY A 40 -6.64 7.19 0.30
C GLY A 40 -7.57 6.10 -0.24
N PHE A 41 -7.13 4.84 -0.26
CA PHE A 41 -7.91 3.75 -0.86
C PHE A 41 -9.24 3.46 -0.14
N GLY A 42 -9.43 3.94 1.09
CA GLY A 42 -10.67 3.80 1.86
C GLY A 42 -11.17 2.34 1.92
N GLY A 43 -12.34 2.09 1.32
CA GLY A 43 -12.94 0.75 1.29
C GLY A 43 -12.18 -0.31 0.45
N GLY A 44 -11.19 0.13 -0.33
CA GLY A 44 -10.33 -0.69 -1.19
C GLY A 44 -11.02 -1.23 -2.45
N GLY A 45 -12.15 -0.63 -2.88
CA GLY A 45 -12.86 -1.06 -4.08
C GLY A 45 -12.02 -0.85 -5.34
N PHE A 46 -11.52 0.37 -5.51
CA PHE A 46 -10.62 0.72 -6.60
C PHE A 46 -9.30 -0.05 -6.52
N LEU A 47 -8.62 -0.04 -5.36
CA LEU A 47 -7.37 -0.78 -5.17
C LEU A 47 -7.43 -2.25 -5.62
N VAL A 48 -8.50 -2.95 -5.26
CA VAL A 48 -8.66 -4.37 -5.59
C VAL A 48 -8.93 -4.56 -7.08
N ASP A 49 -9.76 -3.72 -7.70
CA ASP A 49 -10.01 -3.78 -9.17
C ASP A 49 -8.74 -3.42 -9.96
N LEU A 50 -8.00 -2.40 -9.53
CA LEU A 50 -6.71 -2.03 -10.09
C LEU A 50 -5.73 -3.20 -10.03
N ALA A 51 -5.60 -3.84 -8.86
CA ALA A 51 -4.72 -5.00 -8.68
C ALA A 51 -5.09 -6.19 -9.56
N GLN A 52 -6.39 -6.43 -9.77
CA GLN A 52 -6.87 -7.48 -10.67
C GLN A 52 -6.52 -7.19 -12.14
N ARG A 53 -6.59 -5.92 -12.56
CA ARG A 53 -6.30 -5.52 -13.95
C ARG A 53 -4.81 -5.36 -14.23
N ARG A 54 -3.99 -5.15 -13.20
CA ARG A 54 -2.56 -4.85 -13.29
C ARG A 54 -1.66 -5.84 -12.54
N PRO A 55 -1.69 -7.15 -12.87
CA PRO A 55 -0.76 -8.12 -12.30
C PRO A 55 0.71 -7.86 -12.68
N ASP A 56 0.93 -7.07 -13.75
CA ASP A 56 2.23 -6.63 -14.24
C ASP A 56 2.87 -5.53 -13.37
N ALA A 57 2.13 -4.88 -12.47
CA ALA A 57 2.59 -3.72 -11.71
C ALA A 57 2.79 -4.02 -10.21
N ASN A 58 3.68 -3.27 -9.56
CA ASN A 58 3.79 -3.21 -8.11
C ASN A 58 2.86 -2.11 -7.59
N ILE A 59 1.92 -2.45 -6.71
CA ILE A 59 0.87 -1.50 -6.29
C ILE A 59 1.00 -1.20 -4.80
N ILE A 60 1.03 0.08 -4.47
CA ILE A 60 1.00 0.59 -3.09
C ILE A 60 -0.37 1.21 -2.83
N GLY A 61 -1.09 0.68 -1.85
CA GLY A 61 -2.28 1.31 -1.29
C GLY A 61 -1.93 2.07 -0.02
N LEU A 62 -2.12 3.39 -0.02
CA LEU A 62 -1.90 4.24 1.15
C LEU A 62 -3.23 4.61 1.82
N GLU A 63 -3.31 4.47 3.14
CA GLU A 63 -4.49 4.84 3.92
C GLU A 63 -4.11 5.24 5.36
N ILE A 64 -4.80 6.23 5.92
CA ILE A 64 -4.60 6.68 7.31
C ILE A 64 -5.41 5.82 8.30
N SER A 65 -6.58 5.34 7.87
CA SER A 65 -7.52 4.55 8.65
C SER A 65 -7.06 3.10 8.84
N ARG A 66 -6.54 2.80 10.02
CA ARG A 66 -6.13 1.43 10.41
C ARG A 66 -7.23 0.37 10.24
N PRO A 67 -8.51 0.64 10.59
CA PRO A 67 -9.59 -0.33 10.35
C PRO A 67 -9.81 -0.62 8.86
N ALA A 68 -9.73 0.41 8.00
CA ALA A 68 -9.85 0.25 6.56
C ALA A 68 -8.71 -0.61 6.01
N LEU A 69 -7.48 -0.33 6.45
CA LEU A 69 -6.29 -1.10 6.10
C LEU A 69 -6.44 -2.59 6.45
N GLN A 70 -6.84 -2.91 7.69
CA GLN A 70 -7.05 -4.31 8.10
C GLN A 70 -8.11 -5.02 7.25
N LYS A 71 -9.22 -4.33 6.96
CA LYS A 71 -10.30 -4.86 6.11
C LYS A 71 -9.81 -5.14 4.70
N VAL A 72 -9.00 -4.26 4.12
CA VAL A 72 -8.49 -4.39 2.76
C VAL A 72 -7.35 -5.41 2.68
N ALA A 73 -6.47 -5.48 3.68
CA ALA A 73 -5.44 -6.52 3.79
C ALA A 73 -6.06 -7.93 3.70
N LEU A 74 -7.12 -8.19 4.46
CA LEU A 74 -7.83 -9.47 4.41
C LEU A 74 -8.45 -9.74 3.03
N LYS A 75 -8.97 -8.71 2.35
CA LYS A 75 -9.54 -8.84 0.99
C LYS A 75 -8.49 -9.19 -0.06
N LEU A 76 -7.29 -8.61 0.06
CA LEU A 76 -6.16 -8.85 -0.85
C LEU A 76 -5.59 -10.25 -0.62
N HIS A 77 -5.36 -10.62 0.64
CA HIS A 77 -4.88 -11.95 1.02
C HIS A 77 -5.80 -13.06 0.50
N LYS A 78 -7.13 -12.94 0.71
CA LYS A 78 -8.11 -13.92 0.20
C LYS A 78 -8.13 -14.06 -1.33
N ARG A 79 -7.57 -13.10 -2.05
CA ARG A 79 -7.48 -13.09 -3.52
C ARG A 79 -6.08 -13.43 -4.04
N GLY A 80 -5.11 -13.68 -3.18
CA GLY A 80 -3.73 -13.95 -3.58
C GLY A 80 -3.04 -12.76 -4.26
N MET A 81 -3.40 -11.52 -3.86
CA MET A 81 -2.85 -10.30 -4.48
C MET A 81 -1.51 -9.93 -3.84
N GLU A 82 -0.47 -10.68 -4.19
CA GLU A 82 0.88 -10.55 -3.61
C GLU A 82 1.65 -9.32 -4.11
N HIS A 83 1.26 -8.77 -5.27
CA HIS A 83 1.82 -7.56 -5.87
C HIS A 83 1.19 -6.26 -5.33
N VAL A 84 0.47 -6.35 -4.21
CA VAL A 84 -0.07 -5.19 -3.49
C VAL A 84 0.56 -5.09 -2.10
N ARG A 85 0.97 -3.88 -1.73
CA ARG A 85 1.49 -3.54 -0.40
C ARG A 85 0.65 -2.43 0.18
N LEU A 86 0.26 -2.56 1.46
CA LEU A 86 -0.52 -1.53 2.15
C LEU A 86 0.40 -0.73 3.07
N VAL A 87 0.32 0.59 2.98
CA VAL A 87 1.07 1.50 3.84
C VAL A 87 0.07 2.29 4.69
N GLN A 88 0.33 2.32 5.99
CA GLN A 88 -0.42 3.20 6.88
C GLN A 88 0.29 4.55 6.97
N GLY A 89 -0.35 5.63 6.53
CA GLY A 89 0.27 6.95 6.64
C GLY A 89 -0.39 8.02 5.78
N GLY A 90 0.13 9.25 5.91
CA GLY A 90 -0.28 10.38 5.08
C GLY A 90 0.44 10.39 3.73
N GLY A 91 -0.21 10.97 2.72
CA GLY A 91 0.32 11.09 1.35
C GLY A 91 1.68 11.77 1.27
N LEU A 92 1.86 12.85 2.05
CA LEU A 92 3.11 13.62 2.07
C LEU A 92 4.30 12.78 2.50
N GLN A 93 4.18 11.98 3.57
CA GLN A 93 5.27 11.16 4.07
C GLN A 93 5.70 10.10 3.05
N LEU A 94 4.75 9.43 2.40
CA LEU A 94 5.06 8.44 1.36
C LEU A 94 5.79 9.11 0.18
N LEU A 95 5.24 10.21 -0.33
CA LEU A 95 5.77 10.90 -1.52
C LEU A 95 7.15 11.52 -1.29
N TRP A 96 7.41 12.08 -0.11
CA TRP A 96 8.65 12.80 0.16
C TRP A 96 9.78 11.90 0.66
N CYS A 97 9.45 10.83 1.38
CA CYS A 97 10.46 10.07 2.13
C CYS A 97 10.70 8.67 1.57
N CYS A 98 9.67 8.07 0.95
CA CYS A 98 9.70 6.66 0.57
C CYS A 98 9.84 6.45 -0.94
N LEU A 99 9.66 7.48 -1.76
CA LEU A 99 9.71 7.38 -3.22
C LEU A 99 10.90 8.16 -3.77
N ALA A 100 11.63 7.55 -4.70
CA ALA A 100 12.70 8.24 -5.40
C ALA A 100 12.10 9.13 -6.51
N PRO A 101 12.79 10.20 -6.94
CA PRO A 101 12.41 10.93 -8.13
C PRO A 101 12.24 9.98 -9.34
N ASP A 102 11.25 10.25 -10.17
CA ASP A 102 10.93 9.49 -11.40
C ASP A 102 10.66 7.98 -11.20
N SER A 103 10.40 7.52 -9.97
CA SER A 103 10.18 6.10 -9.69
C SER A 103 8.75 5.61 -9.90
N LEU A 104 7.77 6.51 -10.06
CA LEU A 104 6.36 6.17 -10.21
C LEU A 104 5.95 6.10 -11.67
N ALA A 105 5.23 5.04 -12.02
CA ALA A 105 4.56 4.95 -13.31
C ALA A 105 3.21 5.67 -13.26
N GLU A 106 2.44 5.49 -12.19
CA GLU A 106 1.08 6.03 -12.06
C GLU A 106 0.77 6.41 -10.60
N ILE A 107 -0.09 7.42 -10.43
CA ILE A 107 -0.65 7.82 -9.15
C ILE A 107 -2.16 8.02 -9.28
N TYR A 108 -2.91 7.47 -8.34
CA TYR A 108 -4.35 7.58 -8.25
C TYR A 108 -4.74 8.26 -6.94
N VAL A 109 -5.62 9.25 -7.04
CA VAL A 109 -6.20 9.94 -5.88
C VAL A 109 -7.69 10.09 -6.14
N ASN A 110 -8.51 9.29 -5.47
CA ASN A 110 -9.94 9.17 -5.73
C ASN A 110 -10.74 9.73 -4.55
N PHE A 111 -11.64 10.69 -4.83
CA PHE A 111 -12.58 11.26 -3.85
C PHE A 111 -11.91 11.81 -2.56
N SER A 112 -10.77 12.48 -2.71
CA SER A 112 -10.07 13.15 -1.61
C SER A 112 -10.97 14.14 -0.87
N ASP A 113 -10.71 14.34 0.42
CA ASP A 113 -11.40 15.36 1.21
C ASP A 113 -11.32 16.73 0.50
N PRO A 114 -12.46 17.40 0.27
CA PRO A 114 -12.48 18.65 -0.50
C PRO A 114 -11.98 19.86 0.29
N TRP A 115 -11.76 19.71 1.62
CA TRP A 115 -11.35 20.77 2.55
C TRP A 115 -12.10 22.10 2.31
N PRO A 116 -13.37 22.21 2.76
CA PRO A 116 -14.19 23.40 2.55
C PRO A 116 -13.62 24.68 3.18
#